data_AF-A0A8J8CDI8-F1
#
_entry.id   AF-A0A8J8CDI8-F1
#
_cell.length_a   1.000
_cell.length_b   1.000
_cell.length_c   1.000
_cell.angle_alpha   90.00
_cell.angle_beta   90.00
_cell.angle_gamma   90.00
#
_symmetry.space_group_name_H-M   'P 1'
#
loop_
_entity.id
_entity.type
_entity.pdbx_description
1 polymer ?
#
loop_
_entity_poly.entity_id
_entity_poly.type
_entity_poly.pdbx_seq_one_letter_code
_entity_poly.pdbx_strand_id
1 'polypeptide(L)'
;MPNRSKPKEEDWFKALEAELDREASSIREDVVELNRKKAEINREALQDFWRIWLRFNRSNIHFSIQPEYSEFLRFTEFPDGWQLKEDFRFSSLNSIELTDRTSEEGRMGDRLRLFYYTLEGKNYLRLTFEYFEGEHYYKYSGWKRLFGQYVLYDVSISAFNTTKFHEILADVVKAWFESHLRRSRDSFLEHLKVHYPAGTPYSE
;
A
#
# COMPACT_ATOMS: atom_id res chain seq x y z
N MET A 1 -68.68 4.80 -18.44
CA MET A 1 -67.25 5.07 -18.13
C MET A 1 -67.19 6.45 -17.48
N PRO A 2 -66.51 6.62 -16.33
CA PRO A 2 -65.04 6.66 -16.30
C PRO A 2 -64.42 5.97 -15.07
N ASN A 3 -63.34 5.23 -15.30
CA ASN A 3 -62.50 4.67 -14.23
C ASN A 3 -61.53 5.76 -13.76
N ARG A 4 -61.59 6.10 -12.47
CA ARG A 4 -60.77 7.14 -11.86
C ARG A 4 -59.31 6.68 -11.84
N SER A 5 -58.47 7.48 -12.49
CA SER A 5 -57.01 7.57 -12.37
C SER A 5 -56.45 6.98 -11.07
N LYS A 6 -55.48 6.07 -11.18
CA LYS A 6 -54.48 5.77 -10.14
C LYS A 6 -53.40 6.86 -10.22
N PRO A 7 -53.38 7.89 -9.34
CA PRO A 7 -52.42 9.00 -9.44
C PRO A 7 -51.36 8.96 -8.33
N LYS A 8 -51.32 7.90 -7.51
CA LYS A 8 -50.46 7.80 -6.32
C LYS A 8 -49.25 6.89 -6.49
N GLU A 9 -49.32 5.92 -7.41
CA GLU A 9 -48.25 4.93 -7.64
C GLU A 9 -47.12 5.48 -8.53
N GLU A 10 -47.42 6.41 -9.43
CA GLU A 10 -46.43 7.03 -10.33
C GLU A 10 -45.60 8.13 -9.65
N ASP A 11 -46.12 8.73 -8.57
CA ASP A 11 -45.52 9.89 -7.92
C ASP A 11 -44.44 9.49 -6.90
N TRP A 12 -44.67 8.41 -6.14
CA TRP A 12 -43.67 7.91 -5.18
C TRP A 12 -42.47 7.27 -5.87
N PHE A 13 -42.66 6.59 -7.01
CA PHE A 13 -41.57 5.96 -7.75
C PHE A 13 -40.68 7.01 -8.44
N LYS A 14 -41.26 8.08 -9.00
CA LYS A 14 -40.49 9.22 -9.51
C LYS A 14 -39.70 9.94 -8.42
N ALA A 15 -40.27 10.07 -7.22
CA ALA A 15 -39.55 10.60 -6.06
C ALA A 15 -38.39 9.69 -5.65
N LEU A 16 -38.61 8.36 -5.65
CA LEU A 16 -37.57 7.37 -5.40
C LEU A 16 -36.46 7.41 -6.48
N GLU A 17 -36.80 7.46 -7.76
CA GLU A 17 -35.83 7.60 -8.85
C GLU A 17 -34.97 8.86 -8.68
N ALA A 18 -35.60 9.99 -8.35
CA ALA A 18 -34.87 11.24 -8.11
C ALA A 18 -33.96 11.17 -6.87
N GLU A 19 -34.35 10.43 -5.83
CA GLU A 19 -33.53 10.21 -4.63
C GLU A 19 -32.35 9.27 -4.95
N LEU A 20 -32.60 8.16 -5.64
CA LEU A 20 -31.59 7.21 -6.08
C LEU A 20 -30.58 7.87 -7.04
N ASP A 21 -31.01 8.73 -7.96
CA ASP A 21 -30.13 9.43 -8.88
C ASP A 21 -29.23 10.46 -8.16
N ARG A 22 -29.76 11.14 -7.13
CA ARG A 22 -28.99 12.05 -6.29
C ARG A 22 -27.95 11.28 -5.46
N GLU A 23 -28.37 10.18 -4.84
CA GLU A 23 -27.47 9.33 -4.04
C GLU A 23 -26.38 8.71 -4.94
N ALA A 24 -26.76 8.19 -6.11
CA ALA A 24 -25.81 7.65 -7.09
C ALA A 24 -24.81 8.71 -7.57
N SER A 25 -25.24 9.96 -7.76
CA SER A 25 -24.36 11.05 -8.17
C SER A 25 -23.37 11.44 -7.07
N SER A 26 -23.83 11.57 -5.82
CA SER A 26 -22.95 11.83 -4.67
C SER A 26 -21.92 10.73 -4.47
N ILE A 27 -22.35 9.46 -4.53
CA ILE A 27 -21.45 8.31 -4.40
C ILE A 27 -20.41 8.30 -5.54
N ARG A 28 -20.81 8.62 -6.77
CA ARG A 28 -19.86 8.70 -7.90
C ARG A 28 -18.80 9.77 -7.68
N GLU A 29 -19.17 10.94 -7.19
CA GLU A 29 -18.21 12.02 -6.89
C GLU A 29 -17.22 11.61 -5.81
N ASP A 30 -17.70 11.00 -4.72
CA ASP A 30 -16.86 10.48 -3.65
C ASP A 30 -15.88 9.41 -4.14
N VAL A 31 -16.34 8.49 -4.98
CA VAL A 31 -15.50 7.44 -5.58
C VAL A 31 -14.46 8.04 -6.52
N VAL A 32 -14.80 9.07 -7.30
CA VAL A 32 -13.86 9.76 -8.19
C VAL A 32 -12.77 10.46 -7.38
N GLU A 33 -13.13 11.20 -6.34
CA GLU A 33 -12.17 11.90 -5.48
C GLU A 33 -11.25 10.92 -4.76
N LEU A 34 -11.80 9.81 -4.27
CA LEU A 34 -11.03 8.76 -3.61
C LEU A 34 -10.04 8.09 -4.56
N ASN A 35 -10.47 7.77 -5.78
CA ASN A 35 -9.59 7.19 -6.81
C ASN A 35 -8.50 8.17 -7.23
N ARG A 36 -8.78 9.47 -7.28
CA ARG A 36 -7.79 10.51 -7.56
C ARG A 36 -6.72 10.55 -6.46
N LYS A 37 -7.12 10.66 -5.20
CA LYS A 37 -6.20 10.65 -4.06
C LYS A 37 -5.36 9.38 -4.01
N LYS A 38 -6.00 8.23 -4.21
CA LYS A 38 -5.31 6.94 -4.26
C LYS A 38 -4.28 6.88 -5.39
N ALA A 39 -4.60 7.39 -6.58
CA ALA A 39 -3.66 7.47 -7.69
C ALA A 39 -2.45 8.35 -7.38
N GLU A 40 -2.67 9.51 -6.74
CA GLU A 40 -1.60 10.43 -6.32
C GLU A 40 -0.66 9.75 -5.32
N ILE A 41 -1.22 9.13 -4.28
CA ILE A 41 -0.44 8.45 -3.25
C ILE A 41 0.37 7.29 -3.84
N ASN A 42 -0.26 6.44 -4.67
CA ASN A 42 0.42 5.31 -5.30
C ASN A 42 1.53 5.77 -6.26
N ARG A 43 1.31 6.89 -6.95
CA ARG A 43 2.32 7.49 -7.83
C ARG A 43 3.55 7.93 -7.03
N GLU A 44 3.34 8.66 -5.94
CA GLU A 44 4.43 9.12 -5.05
C GLU A 44 5.17 7.91 -4.43
N ALA A 45 4.43 6.97 -3.85
CA ALA A 45 5.00 5.79 -3.18
C ALA A 45 5.85 4.93 -4.13
N LEU A 46 5.39 4.67 -5.37
CA LEU A 46 6.18 3.91 -6.35
C LEU A 46 7.48 4.61 -6.74
N GLN A 47 7.44 5.94 -6.92
CA GLN A 47 8.65 6.71 -7.22
C GLN A 47 9.64 6.64 -6.06
N ASP A 48 9.17 6.77 -4.83
CA ASP A 48 10.03 6.71 -3.65
C ASP A 48 10.59 5.32 -3.44
N PHE A 49 9.79 4.26 -3.60
CA PHE A 49 10.26 2.88 -3.48
C PHE A 49 11.31 2.56 -4.56
N TRP A 50 11.13 3.07 -5.79
CA TRP A 50 12.14 2.96 -6.83
C TRP A 50 13.42 3.71 -6.49
N ARG A 51 13.34 4.93 -5.95
CA ARG A 51 14.52 5.70 -5.50
C ARG A 51 15.26 5.00 -4.36
N ILE A 52 14.53 4.41 -3.42
CA ILE A 52 15.10 3.60 -2.34
C ILE A 52 15.82 2.37 -2.94
N TRP A 53 15.17 1.67 -3.86
CA TRP A 53 15.74 0.54 -4.58
C TRP A 53 17.07 0.92 -5.27
N LEU A 54 17.10 2.03 -6.01
CA LEU A 54 18.33 2.53 -6.65
C LEU A 54 19.43 2.79 -5.64
N ARG A 55 19.11 3.45 -4.51
CA ARG A 55 20.09 3.81 -3.48
C ARG A 55 20.72 2.59 -2.82
N PHE A 56 19.91 1.58 -2.53
CA PHE A 56 20.34 0.33 -1.89
C PHE A 56 21.13 -0.54 -2.85
N ASN A 57 20.71 -0.62 -4.11
CA ASN A 57 21.42 -1.38 -5.14
C ASN A 57 22.86 -0.88 -5.36
N ARG A 58 23.10 0.44 -5.25
CA ARG A 58 24.46 1.03 -5.26
C ARG A 58 25.38 0.53 -4.13
N SER A 59 24.80 -0.09 -3.09
CA SER A 59 25.53 -0.66 -1.94
C SER A 59 25.46 -2.19 -1.92
N ASN A 60 25.12 -2.82 -3.05
CA ASN A 60 24.96 -4.27 -3.20
C ASN A 60 23.90 -4.88 -2.27
N ILE A 61 22.86 -4.11 -1.93
CA ILE A 61 21.68 -4.59 -1.23
C ILE A 61 20.56 -4.75 -2.26
N HIS A 62 19.98 -5.94 -2.33
CA HIS A 62 19.09 -6.31 -3.43
C HIS A 62 17.64 -6.36 -2.97
N PHE A 63 16.80 -5.61 -3.67
CA PHE A 63 15.36 -5.57 -3.44
C PHE A 63 14.58 -6.02 -4.67
N SER A 64 13.35 -6.48 -4.47
CA SER A 64 12.31 -6.58 -5.50
C SER A 64 11.17 -5.63 -5.19
N ILE A 65 10.60 -4.99 -6.22
CA ILE A 65 9.39 -4.16 -6.08
C ILE A 65 8.20 -4.91 -6.67
N GLN A 66 7.04 -4.79 -6.04
CA GLN A 66 5.74 -5.19 -6.58
C GLN A 66 4.77 -3.99 -6.54
N PRO A 67 4.03 -3.68 -7.62
CA PRO A 67 4.11 -4.28 -8.97
C PRO A 67 5.51 -4.15 -9.58
N GLU A 68 5.83 -4.96 -10.59
CA GLU A 68 7.19 -4.99 -11.12
C GLU A 68 7.54 -3.65 -11.79
N TYR A 69 8.79 -3.19 -11.68
CA TYR A 69 9.20 -1.87 -12.18
C TYR A 69 8.95 -1.70 -13.68
N SER A 70 9.00 -2.78 -14.45
CA SER A 70 8.68 -2.78 -15.89
C SER A 70 7.22 -2.49 -16.17
N GLU A 71 6.31 -2.63 -15.20
CA GLU A 71 4.89 -2.32 -15.35
C GLU A 71 4.63 -0.81 -15.33
N PHE A 72 5.26 -0.09 -14.39
CA PHE A 72 4.99 1.32 -14.13
C PHE A 72 6.08 2.30 -14.60
N LEU A 73 7.28 1.83 -14.92
CA LEU A 73 8.38 2.65 -15.46
C LEU A 73 8.62 2.41 -16.95
N ARG A 74 9.00 3.49 -17.63
CA ARG A 74 9.66 3.49 -18.94
C ARG A 74 11.09 3.99 -18.74
N PHE A 75 12.06 3.24 -19.25
CA PHE A 75 13.47 3.60 -19.15
C PHE A 75 13.95 4.28 -20.43
N THR A 76 14.64 5.40 -20.27
CA THR A 76 15.53 5.96 -21.31
C THR A 76 16.94 5.39 -21.17
N GLU A 77 17.39 5.18 -19.93
CA GLU A 77 18.66 4.54 -19.58
C GLU A 77 18.49 3.76 -18.27
N PHE A 78 18.68 2.45 -18.28
CA PHE A 78 18.49 1.64 -17.08
C PHE A 78 19.75 1.68 -16.18
N PRO A 79 19.65 1.90 -14.85
CA PRO A 79 18.41 2.12 -14.07
C PRO A 79 18.12 3.60 -13.75
N ASP A 80 19.03 4.53 -14.07
CA ASP A 80 18.97 5.92 -13.59
C ASP A 80 18.05 6.85 -14.42
N GLY A 81 17.90 6.60 -15.72
CA GLY A 81 17.03 7.36 -16.63
C GLY A 81 15.66 6.71 -16.78
N TRP A 82 14.67 7.19 -16.02
CA TRP A 82 13.32 6.63 -16.01
C TRP A 82 12.23 7.69 -15.96
N GLN A 83 11.05 7.32 -16.43
CA GLN A 83 9.81 8.08 -16.36
C GLN A 83 8.66 7.14 -15.99
N LEU A 84 7.65 7.68 -15.33
CA LEU A 84 6.41 6.94 -15.13
C LEU A 84 5.70 6.74 -16.47
N LYS A 85 5.11 5.56 -16.64
CA LYS A 85 4.22 5.30 -17.77
C LYS A 85 2.91 6.06 -17.62
N GLU A 86 2.50 6.76 -18.68
CA GLU A 86 1.24 7.52 -18.72
C GLU A 86 0.01 6.61 -18.75
N ASP A 87 0.14 5.41 -19.32
CA ASP A 87 -0.93 4.41 -19.45
C ASP A 87 -1.11 3.54 -18.20
N PHE A 88 -0.23 3.67 -17.20
CA PHE A 88 -0.31 2.90 -15.98
C PHE A 88 -1.41 3.40 -15.04
N ARG A 89 -2.29 2.51 -14.60
CA ARG A 89 -3.45 2.83 -13.75
C ARG A 89 -3.08 2.82 -12.26
N PHE A 90 -2.57 3.93 -11.76
CA PHE A 90 -2.17 4.06 -10.35
C PHE A 90 -3.35 3.87 -9.36
N SER A 91 -4.57 4.28 -9.70
CA SER A 91 -5.74 4.14 -8.81
C SER A 91 -6.14 2.69 -8.54
N SER A 92 -5.83 1.76 -9.44
CA SER A 92 -6.19 0.35 -9.28
C SER A 92 -5.26 -0.44 -8.36
N LEU A 93 -4.09 0.10 -8.01
CA LEU A 93 -3.16 -0.59 -7.13
C LEU A 93 -3.68 -0.64 -5.69
N ASN A 94 -3.81 -1.86 -5.16
CA ASN A 94 -4.24 -2.08 -3.77
C ASN A 94 -3.06 -2.34 -2.83
N SER A 95 -1.88 -2.62 -3.37
CA SER A 95 -0.66 -2.78 -2.60
C SER A 95 0.59 -2.43 -3.41
N ILE A 96 1.62 -1.97 -2.71
CA ILE A 96 2.97 -1.74 -3.22
C ILE A 96 3.94 -2.35 -2.20
N GLU A 97 4.90 -3.16 -2.65
CA GLU A 97 5.85 -3.86 -1.78
C GLU A 97 7.28 -3.61 -2.25
N LEU A 98 8.19 -3.37 -1.31
CA LEU A 98 9.64 -3.39 -1.49
C LEU A 98 10.21 -4.49 -0.58
N THR A 99 10.63 -5.60 -1.18
CA THR A 99 11.05 -6.82 -0.46
C THR A 99 12.54 -7.07 -0.58
N ASP A 100 13.20 -7.32 0.54
CA ASP A 100 14.60 -7.72 0.65
C ASP A 100 14.82 -9.12 0.11
N ARG A 101 15.78 -9.19 -0.81
CA ARG A 101 16.27 -10.42 -1.44
C ARG A 101 17.70 -10.74 -1.05
N THR A 102 18.28 -9.96 -0.15
CA THR A 102 19.60 -10.22 0.43
C THR A 102 19.50 -11.46 1.31
N SER A 103 20.27 -12.50 0.98
CA SER A 103 20.26 -13.77 1.70
C SER A 103 21.00 -13.72 3.05
N GLU A 104 21.70 -12.63 3.33
CA GLU A 104 22.45 -12.45 4.57
C GLU A 104 21.51 -12.20 5.76
N GLU A 105 21.86 -12.77 6.93
CA GLU A 105 21.24 -12.46 8.24
C GLU A 105 19.73 -12.68 8.36
N GLY A 106 19.15 -13.58 7.55
CA GLY A 106 17.72 -13.90 7.65
C GLY A 106 16.80 -12.74 7.26
N ARG A 107 17.31 -11.80 6.45
CA ARG A 107 16.56 -10.65 5.94
C ARG A 107 15.70 -10.99 4.72
N MET A 108 15.97 -12.13 4.08
CA MET A 108 15.23 -12.56 2.89
C MET A 108 13.73 -12.64 3.20
N GLY A 109 12.95 -11.79 2.55
CA GLY A 109 11.51 -11.69 2.76
C GLY A 109 11.06 -10.52 3.65
N ASP A 110 11.98 -9.82 4.31
CA ASP A 110 11.69 -8.57 5.00
C ASP A 110 11.18 -7.55 3.97
N ARG A 111 10.08 -6.86 4.25
CA ARG A 111 9.45 -5.97 3.27
C ARG A 111 8.80 -4.75 3.88
N LEU A 112 8.88 -3.66 3.14
CA LEU A 112 8.07 -2.47 3.33
C LEU A 112 6.83 -2.59 2.44
N ARG A 113 5.64 -2.57 3.03
CA ARG A 113 4.37 -2.79 2.32
C ARG A 113 3.40 -1.66 2.56
N LEU A 114 2.97 -1.02 1.48
CA LEU A 114 1.84 -0.10 1.47
C LEU A 114 0.62 -0.84 0.95
N PHE A 115 -0.51 -0.77 1.65
CA PHE A 115 -1.75 -1.38 1.17
C PHE A 115 -2.99 -0.61 1.62
N TYR A 116 -4.10 -0.87 0.95
CA TYR A 116 -5.39 -0.25 1.23
C TYR A 116 -6.37 -1.26 1.81
N TYR A 117 -7.20 -0.81 2.73
CA TYR A 117 -8.29 -1.61 3.28
C TYR A 117 -9.51 -0.75 3.57
N THR A 118 -10.67 -1.40 3.65
CA THR A 118 -11.93 -0.74 3.98
C THR A 118 -12.39 -1.19 5.35
N LEU A 119 -12.71 -0.24 6.22
CA LEU A 119 -13.27 -0.47 7.55
C LEU A 119 -14.48 0.44 7.73
N GLU A 120 -15.64 -0.15 8.03
CA GLU A 120 -16.91 0.58 8.23
C GLU A 120 -17.24 1.54 7.07
N GLY A 121 -17.03 1.09 5.83
CA GLY A 121 -17.30 1.89 4.62
C GLY A 121 -16.28 3.01 4.33
N LYS A 122 -15.27 3.19 5.19
CA LYS A 122 -14.19 4.16 4.97
C LYS A 122 -12.93 3.45 4.48
N ASN A 123 -12.23 4.09 3.55
CA ASN A 123 -10.98 3.56 3.02
C ASN A 123 -9.77 4.12 3.76
N TYR A 124 -8.90 3.21 4.13
CA TYR A 124 -7.68 3.46 4.85
C TYR A 124 -6.49 3.01 4.01
N LEU A 125 -5.35 3.61 4.34
CA LEU A 125 -4.05 3.26 3.84
C LEU A 125 -3.19 2.90 5.03
N ARG A 126 -2.45 1.80 4.89
CA ARG A 126 -1.49 1.35 5.88
C ARG A 126 -0.14 1.07 5.24
N LEU A 127 0.91 1.57 5.89
CA LEU A 127 2.30 1.23 5.62
C LEU A 127 2.79 0.33 6.77
N THR A 128 3.28 -0.85 6.44
CA THR A 128 3.87 -1.81 7.38
C THR A 128 5.31 -2.11 7.03
N PHE A 129 6.11 -2.38 8.06
CA PHE A 129 7.32 -3.19 7.89
C PHE A 129 7.00 -4.60 8.35
N GLU A 130 7.26 -5.58 7.49
CA GLU A 130 6.97 -6.98 7.75
C GLU A 130 8.29 -7.75 7.70
N TYR A 131 8.54 -8.59 8.70
CA TYR A 131 9.82 -9.26 8.85
C TYR A 131 9.62 -10.76 9.04
N PHE A 132 10.46 -11.55 8.37
CA PHE A 132 10.34 -13.00 8.40
C PHE A 132 10.81 -13.56 9.75
N GLU A 133 9.93 -14.30 10.44
CA GLU A 133 10.22 -14.91 11.75
C GLU A 133 10.65 -16.37 11.63
N GLY A 134 10.31 -17.05 10.54
CA GLY A 134 10.66 -18.44 10.31
C GLY A 134 9.55 -19.24 9.63
N GLU A 135 9.77 -20.54 9.48
CA GLU A 135 8.78 -21.46 8.91
C GLU A 135 8.20 -22.37 10.00
N HIS A 136 6.88 -22.56 9.98
CA HIS A 136 6.20 -23.48 10.89
C HIS A 136 5.39 -24.49 10.09
N TYR A 137 5.48 -25.77 10.49
CA TYR A 137 4.73 -26.85 9.84
C TYR A 137 3.34 -27.00 10.47
N TYR A 138 2.31 -26.78 9.68
CA TYR A 138 0.92 -27.02 10.06
C TYR A 138 0.42 -28.31 9.42
N LYS A 139 -0.08 -29.25 10.24
CA LYS A 139 -0.50 -30.61 9.83
C LYS A 139 -1.38 -30.66 8.57
N TYR A 140 -2.24 -29.66 8.37
CA TYR A 140 -3.20 -29.60 7.25
C TYR A 140 -2.90 -28.51 6.21
N SER A 141 -1.84 -27.72 6.39
CA SER A 141 -1.50 -26.60 5.50
C SER A 141 -0.04 -26.58 5.06
N GLY A 142 0.75 -27.57 5.48
CA GLY A 142 2.17 -27.67 5.14
C GLY A 142 3.02 -26.64 5.88
N TRP A 143 4.21 -26.40 5.33
CA TRP A 143 5.11 -25.35 5.78
C TRP A 143 4.51 -23.99 5.46
N LYS A 144 4.38 -23.13 6.47
CA LYS A 144 3.99 -21.74 6.33
C LYS A 144 5.07 -20.81 6.83
N ARG A 145 5.17 -19.64 6.19
CA ARG A 145 6.08 -18.58 6.61
C ARG A 145 5.38 -17.68 7.61
N LEU A 146 6.02 -17.45 8.75
CA LEU A 146 5.53 -16.55 9.78
C LEU A 146 6.18 -15.18 9.61
N PHE A 147 5.35 -14.15 9.67
CA PHE A 147 5.78 -12.76 9.59
C PHE A 147 5.31 -12.01 10.83
N GLY A 148 6.26 -11.32 11.46
CA GLY A 148 5.97 -10.23 12.38
C GLY A 148 5.77 -8.93 11.58
N GLN A 149 5.06 -7.97 12.16
CA GLN A 149 4.85 -6.68 11.50
C GLN A 149 4.86 -5.51 12.48
N TYR A 150 5.32 -4.36 11.99
CA TYR A 150 5.20 -3.06 12.64
C TYR A 150 4.37 -2.14 11.76
N VAL A 151 3.41 -1.44 12.37
CA VAL A 151 2.54 -0.48 11.66
C VAL A 151 3.22 0.88 11.67
N LEU A 152 3.74 1.29 10.52
CA LEU A 152 4.52 2.51 10.38
C LEU A 152 3.63 3.74 10.20
N TYR A 153 2.56 3.58 9.43
CA TYR A 153 1.58 4.63 9.15
C TYR A 153 0.22 4.01 8.90
N ASP A 154 -0.84 4.56 9.51
CA ASP A 154 -2.20 4.04 9.38
C ASP A 154 -3.21 5.18 9.46
N VAL A 155 -3.81 5.54 8.32
CA VAL A 155 -4.67 6.73 8.19
C VAL A 155 -5.77 6.51 7.15
N SER A 156 -6.85 7.28 7.24
CA SER A 156 -7.82 7.34 6.14
C SER A 156 -7.16 7.95 4.90
N ILE A 157 -7.55 7.53 3.70
CA ILE A 157 -7.02 8.10 2.44
C ILE A 157 -7.21 9.62 2.41
N SER A 158 -8.32 10.11 2.97
CA SER A 158 -8.63 11.54 3.06
C SER A 158 -7.68 12.32 3.98
N ALA A 159 -7.06 11.68 4.96
CA ALA A 159 -6.18 12.29 5.96
C ALA A 159 -4.69 12.03 5.68
N PHE A 160 -4.36 11.41 4.55
CA PHE A 160 -2.99 11.15 4.14
C PHE A 160 -2.18 12.45 4.07
N ASN A 161 -0.98 12.44 4.65
CA ASN A 161 -0.06 13.56 4.62
C ASN A 161 1.28 13.12 4.03
N THR A 162 1.60 13.61 2.83
CA THR A 162 2.85 13.29 2.11
C THR A 162 4.09 13.64 2.92
N THR A 163 4.10 14.76 3.65
CA THR A 163 5.25 15.15 4.50
C THR A 163 5.47 14.11 5.59
N LYS A 164 4.40 13.70 6.28
CA LYS A 164 4.50 12.71 7.34
C LYS A 164 4.92 11.34 6.82
N PHE A 165 4.39 10.95 5.67
CA PHE A 165 4.78 9.74 4.96
C PHE A 165 6.28 9.73 4.64
N HIS A 166 6.82 10.83 4.08
CA HIS A 166 8.25 10.95 3.80
C HIS A 166 9.13 10.98 5.06
N GLU A 167 8.67 11.59 6.16
CA GLU A 167 9.39 11.53 7.45
C GLU A 167 9.54 10.08 7.93
N ILE A 168 8.45 9.31 7.90
CA ILE A 168 8.43 7.91 8.33
C ILE A 168 9.31 7.06 7.40
N LEU A 169 9.19 7.24 6.07
CA LEU A 169 10.06 6.57 5.12
C LEU A 169 11.53 6.91 5.38
N ALA A 170 11.87 8.18 5.58
CA ALA A 170 13.25 8.59 5.82
C ALA A 170 13.83 7.98 7.08
N ASP A 171 13.05 7.89 8.16
CA ASP A 171 13.46 7.23 9.41
C ASP A 171 13.72 5.74 9.19
N VAL A 172 12.73 5.02 8.67
CA VAL A 172 12.77 3.56 8.48
C VAL A 172 13.86 3.17 7.49
N VAL A 173 13.97 3.86 6.36
CA VAL A 173 14.94 3.55 5.31
C VAL A 173 16.37 3.80 5.79
N LYS A 174 16.62 4.85 6.59
CA LYS A 174 17.95 5.10 7.16
C LYS A 174 18.34 4.00 8.13
N ALA A 175 17.46 3.65 9.07
CA ALA A 175 17.71 2.60 10.04
C ALA A 175 17.92 1.24 9.35
N TRP A 176 17.12 0.94 8.32
CA TRP A 176 17.26 -0.29 7.53
C TRP A 176 18.59 -0.32 6.79
N PHE A 177 18.96 0.77 6.11
CA PHE A 177 20.24 0.88 5.41
C PHE A 177 21.44 0.72 6.36
N GLU A 178 21.42 1.41 7.51
CA GLU A 178 22.45 1.29 8.53
C GLU A 178 22.59 -0.16 9.03
N SER A 179 21.47 -0.85 9.21
CA SER A 179 21.45 -2.24 9.66
C SER A 179 22.16 -3.18 8.69
N HIS A 180 22.01 -2.96 7.36
CA HIS A 180 22.75 -3.71 6.35
C HIS A 180 24.25 -3.44 6.44
N LEU A 181 24.65 -2.17 6.59
CA LEU A 181 26.06 -1.81 6.72
C LEU A 181 26.69 -2.41 7.99
N ARG A 182 25.91 -2.47 9.08
CA ARG A 182 26.34 -3.04 10.36
C ARG A 182 26.28 -4.55 10.41
N ARG A 183 25.67 -5.21 9.41
CA ARG A 183 25.47 -6.66 9.43
C ARG A 183 24.73 -7.12 10.70
N SER A 184 23.69 -6.35 11.07
CA SER A 184 22.87 -6.63 12.24
C SER A 184 21.42 -6.31 11.93
N ARG A 185 20.59 -7.34 11.78
CA ARG A 185 19.14 -7.16 11.57
C ARG A 185 18.47 -6.68 12.86
N ASP A 186 18.94 -7.16 14.00
CA ASP A 186 18.40 -6.85 15.33
C ASP A 186 18.40 -5.36 15.63
N SER A 187 19.44 -4.61 15.21
CA SER A 187 19.47 -3.16 15.43
C SER A 187 18.31 -2.44 14.76
N PHE A 188 17.86 -2.94 13.61
CA PHE A 188 16.70 -2.39 12.92
C PHE A 188 15.37 -2.83 13.53
N LEU A 189 15.25 -4.09 13.94
CA LEU A 189 14.05 -4.56 14.63
C LEU A 189 13.84 -3.85 15.97
N GLU A 190 14.91 -3.60 16.73
CA GLU A 190 14.82 -2.81 17.96
C GLU A 190 14.46 -1.34 17.69
N HIS A 191 14.99 -0.74 16.61
CA HIS A 191 14.53 0.58 16.16
C HIS A 191 13.02 0.58 15.89
N LEU A 192 12.52 -0.39 15.12
CA LEU A 192 11.09 -0.49 14.81
C LEU A 192 10.23 -0.65 16.07
N LYS A 193 10.66 -1.51 17.00
CA LYS A 193 9.97 -1.78 18.25
C LYS A 193 9.86 -0.56 19.17
N VAL A 194 10.86 0.31 19.18
CA VAL A 194 10.86 1.53 19.99
C VAL A 194 9.96 2.60 19.38
N HIS A 195 9.94 2.72 18.06
CA HIS A 195 9.31 3.84 17.36
C HIS A 195 7.91 3.56 16.80
N TYR A 196 7.55 2.30 16.59
CA TYR A 196 6.32 1.91 15.90
C TYR A 196 5.56 0.82 16.65
N PRO A 197 4.22 0.87 16.65
CA PRO A 197 3.40 -0.16 17.27
C PRO A 197 3.53 -1.50 16.51
N ALA A 198 3.61 -2.58 17.28
CA ALA A 198 3.52 -3.94 16.73
C ALA A 198 2.12 -4.16 16.13
N GLY A 199 2.08 -4.73 14.93
CA GLY A 199 0.84 -5.23 14.33
C GLY A 199 0.64 -6.72 14.62
N THR A 200 -0.48 -7.26 14.13
CA THR A 200 -0.82 -8.68 14.31
C THR A 200 0.08 -9.57 13.45
N PRO A 201 0.85 -10.51 14.03
CA PRO A 201 1.61 -11.49 13.24
C PRO A 201 0.68 -12.33 12.36
N TYR A 202 1.19 -12.81 11.23
CA TYR A 202 0.40 -13.63 10.30
C TYR A 202 1.26 -14.69 9.61
N SER A 203 0.59 -15.64 8.96
CA SER A 203 1.22 -16.74 8.23
C SER A 203 0.83 -16.72 6.76
N GLU A 204 1.81 -16.89 5.86
CA GLU A 204 1.60 -17.15 4.42
C GLU A 204 1.86 -18.62 4.08
#